data_AF-A0A9N8RZ14-F1
#
_entry.id   AF-A0A9N8RZ14-F1
#
_cell.length_a   1.000
_cell.length_b   1.000
_cell.length_c   1.000
_cell.angle_alpha   90.00
_cell.angle_beta   90.00
_cell.angle_gamma   90.00
#
_symmetry.space_group_name_H-M   'P 1'
#
loop_
_entity.id
_entity.type
_entity.pdbx_description
1 polymer ?
#
loop_
_entity_poly.entity_id
_entity_poly.type
_entity_poly.pdbx_seq_one_letter_code
_entity_poly.pdbx_strand_id
1 'polypeptide(L)'
;MAEFDNCRAKHGRARGFLDAWNPQAKTLALVAHVQAVLAEYREHLPLTARQIFYRLVAAHGFDKTNRDYKRLCEMLVSGRRAGVIPWDAIRDDGFTRASSDTYSDAGDFMKACRYTAEKHFRLDRQDGQRERLVVWCETSGMVPQLERVADRYGVPVFSSGGFDSVSVKHTIAREFAGYDVPVRVLHIGDHDPSGIHLFMSLAEDIGAFCKRYGGRVEFDRLAVLPGHIPQFGLVTAPPKPSDRRRFEGQTVQAESLPPDVLADLLRQGVESHFNMQVYLDVLDDEAAQRAALLEQFDDLDTDDE
;
A
#
# COMPACT_ATOMS: atom_id res chain seq x y z
N MET A 1 -4.14 -22.94 7.81
CA MET A 1 -4.42 -21.51 8.04
C MET A 1 -5.60 -21.14 7.16
N ALA A 2 -6.65 -20.57 7.75
CA ALA A 2 -7.77 -20.12 6.96
C ALA A 2 -7.39 -18.87 6.19
N GLU A 3 -7.83 -18.80 4.95
CA GLU A 3 -7.96 -17.55 4.23
C GLU A 3 -8.91 -16.66 5.04
N PHE A 4 -8.40 -15.52 5.51
CA PHE A 4 -9.24 -14.50 6.11
C PHE A 4 -9.92 -13.75 4.97
N ASP A 5 -10.95 -14.40 4.42
CA ASP A 5 -11.74 -13.93 3.30
C ASP A 5 -12.42 -12.59 3.64
N ASN A 6 -12.61 -11.77 2.60
CA ASN A 6 -13.18 -10.43 2.75
C ASN A 6 -14.58 -10.56 3.34
N CYS A 7 -14.96 -9.66 4.27
CA CYS A 7 -16.13 -9.83 5.13
C CYS A 7 -17.46 -9.86 4.34
N ARG A 8 -17.85 -11.02 3.79
CA ARG A 8 -19.15 -11.18 3.11
C ARG A 8 -20.30 -11.11 4.12
N ALA A 9 -21.29 -10.27 3.80
CA ALA A 9 -22.44 -10.03 4.65
C ALA A 9 -23.35 -11.27 4.74
N LYS A 10 -23.59 -11.77 5.97
CA LYS A 10 -24.74 -12.63 6.27
C LYS A 10 -26.00 -11.76 6.48
N HIS A 11 -27.16 -12.28 6.10
CA HIS A 11 -28.47 -11.66 6.34
C HIS A 11 -28.66 -11.31 7.84
N GLY A 12 -29.21 -10.12 8.10
CA GLY A 12 -29.60 -9.66 9.45
C GLY A 12 -28.74 -8.55 10.10
N ARG A 13 -27.70 -8.02 9.44
CA ARG A 13 -26.92 -6.89 9.98
C ARG A 13 -27.67 -5.55 9.86
N ALA A 14 -27.46 -4.69 10.86
CA ALA A 14 -27.94 -3.32 10.88
C ALA A 14 -27.57 -2.56 9.59
N ARG A 15 -28.53 -1.78 9.08
CA ARG A 15 -28.41 -0.95 7.88
C ARG A 15 -28.42 0.52 8.30
N GLY A 16 -27.75 1.38 7.54
CA GLY A 16 -27.59 2.79 7.88
C GLY A 16 -26.76 3.06 9.14
N PHE A 17 -26.86 4.28 9.66
CA PHE A 17 -26.31 4.67 10.96
C PHE A 17 -27.09 4.01 12.10
N LEU A 18 -26.44 3.84 13.26
CA LEU A 18 -27.04 3.34 14.48
C LEU A 18 -27.26 4.50 15.45
N ASP A 19 -28.52 4.86 15.70
CA ASP A 19 -28.88 5.92 16.66
C ASP A 19 -28.56 5.53 18.12
N ALA A 20 -28.58 4.23 18.42
CA ALA A 20 -28.18 3.68 19.71
C ALA A 20 -27.39 2.38 19.52
N TRP A 21 -26.21 2.30 20.15
CA TRP A 21 -25.39 1.09 20.18
C TRP A 21 -25.07 0.74 21.63
N ASN A 22 -25.61 -0.38 22.11
CA ASN A 22 -25.40 -0.86 23.49
C ASN A 22 -24.63 -2.19 23.49
N PRO A 23 -23.31 -2.18 23.21
CA PRO A 23 -22.50 -3.39 23.16
C PRO A 23 -22.23 -3.96 24.57
N GLN A 24 -22.01 -5.28 24.63
CA GLN A 24 -21.58 -5.94 25.87
C GLN A 24 -20.21 -5.41 26.34
N ALA A 25 -19.92 -5.52 27.64
CA ALA A 25 -18.66 -5.06 28.24
C ALA A 25 -17.40 -5.56 27.51
N LYS A 26 -17.39 -6.82 27.07
CA LYS A 26 -16.28 -7.39 26.30
C LYS A 26 -16.08 -6.73 24.92
N THR A 27 -17.14 -6.19 24.34
CA THR A 27 -17.09 -5.46 23.07
C THR A 27 -16.65 -4.01 23.29
N LEU A 28 -17.06 -3.37 24.39
CA LEU A 28 -16.53 -2.06 24.78
C LEU A 28 -15.01 -2.09 25.03
N ALA A 29 -14.52 -3.12 25.73
CA ALA A 29 -13.08 -3.31 25.92
C ALA A 29 -12.33 -3.44 24.57
N LEU A 30 -12.91 -4.18 23.63
CA LEU A 30 -12.35 -4.32 22.29
C LEU A 30 -12.37 -2.99 21.50
N VAL A 31 -13.44 -2.19 21.62
CA VAL A 31 -13.49 -0.83 21.05
C VAL A 31 -12.34 0.03 21.60
N ALA A 32 -12.12 0.00 22.91
CA ALA A 32 -11.06 0.78 23.55
C ALA A 32 -9.66 0.37 23.03
N HIS A 33 -9.39 -0.92 22.88
CA HIS A 33 -8.13 -1.38 22.29
C HIS A 33 -7.97 -0.93 20.84
N VAL A 34 -9.04 -0.98 20.02
CA VAL A 34 -8.99 -0.48 18.64
C VAL A 34 -8.72 1.03 18.62
N GLN A 35 -9.38 1.81 19.48
CA GLN A 35 -9.13 3.25 19.57
C GLN A 35 -7.69 3.56 19.99
N ALA A 36 -7.10 2.75 20.90
CA ALA A 36 -5.69 2.88 21.26
C ALA A 36 -4.77 2.63 20.06
N VAL A 37 -5.01 1.56 19.29
CA VAL A 37 -4.25 1.28 18.05
C VAL A 37 -4.42 2.40 17.03
N LEU A 38 -5.63 2.92 16.82
CA LEU A 38 -5.87 4.02 15.87
C LEU A 38 -5.19 5.33 16.32
N ALA A 39 -5.10 5.58 17.64
CA ALA A 39 -4.40 6.73 18.19
C ALA A 39 -2.88 6.58 18.08
N GLU A 40 -2.34 5.39 18.35
CA GLU A 40 -0.92 5.05 18.16
C GLU A 40 -0.49 5.28 16.71
N TYR A 41 -1.31 4.86 15.74
CA TYR A 41 -1.02 4.94 14.31
C TYR A 41 -1.73 6.09 13.60
N ARG A 42 -1.97 7.22 14.30
CA ARG A 42 -2.74 8.35 13.75
C ARG A 42 -2.16 8.90 12.44
N GLU A 43 -0.83 9.00 12.37
CA GLU A 43 -0.11 9.46 11.17
C GLU A 43 -0.13 8.41 10.03
N HIS A 44 -0.48 7.16 10.37
CA HIS A 44 -0.53 6.03 9.46
C HIS A 44 -1.96 5.57 9.12
N LEU A 45 -3.00 6.34 9.46
CA LEU A 45 -4.38 6.07 9.00
C LEU A 45 -4.56 6.35 7.49
N PRO A 46 -5.53 5.71 6.81
CA PRO A 46 -6.37 4.62 7.28
C PRO A 46 -5.62 3.29 7.41
N LEU A 47 -6.03 2.45 8.36
CA LEU A 47 -5.54 1.06 8.49
C LEU A 47 -6.53 0.06 7.86
N THR A 48 -6.04 -1.12 7.47
CA THR A 48 -6.88 -2.26 7.12
C THR A 48 -7.36 -2.99 8.39
N ALA A 49 -8.48 -3.71 8.29
CA ALA A 49 -8.96 -4.54 9.41
C ALA A 49 -7.94 -5.59 9.87
N ARG A 50 -7.09 -6.09 8.95
CA ARG A 50 -6.02 -7.04 9.25
C ARG A 50 -4.86 -6.42 10.01
N GLN A 51 -4.44 -5.21 9.63
CA GLN A 51 -3.41 -4.47 10.37
C GLN A 51 -3.85 -4.24 11.82
N ILE A 52 -5.09 -3.78 12.01
CA ILE A 52 -5.68 -3.61 13.35
C ILE A 52 -5.67 -4.94 14.11
N PHE A 53 -6.07 -6.04 13.47
CA PHE A 53 -6.05 -7.37 14.08
C PHE A 53 -4.65 -7.77 14.56
N TYR A 54 -3.63 -7.66 13.71
CA TYR A 54 -2.27 -8.04 14.08
C TYR A 54 -1.69 -7.16 15.19
N ARG A 55 -2.01 -5.86 15.19
CA ARG A 55 -1.64 -4.96 16.30
C ARG A 55 -2.30 -5.36 17.62
N LEU A 56 -3.57 -5.76 17.60
CA LEU A 56 -4.24 -6.29 18.79
C LEU A 56 -3.61 -7.60 19.29
N VAL A 57 -3.23 -8.50 18.37
CA VAL A 57 -2.57 -9.77 18.73
C VAL A 57 -1.22 -9.49 19.41
N ALA A 58 -0.43 -8.55 18.86
CA ALA A 58 0.88 -8.20 19.39
C ALA A 58 0.82 -7.43 20.73
N ALA A 59 -0.06 -6.42 20.85
CA ALA A 59 -0.03 -5.47 21.96
C ALA A 59 -1.11 -5.72 23.03
N HIS A 60 -2.19 -6.43 22.71
CA HIS A 60 -3.37 -6.55 23.57
C HIS A 60 -3.81 -7.99 23.85
N GLY A 61 -2.94 -8.98 23.59
CA GLY A 61 -3.19 -10.38 23.92
C GLY A 61 -4.37 -11.00 23.17
N PHE A 62 -4.67 -10.52 21.96
CA PHE A 62 -5.68 -11.13 21.10
C PHE A 62 -5.22 -12.49 20.58
N ASP A 63 -6.10 -13.49 20.62
CA ASP A 63 -5.84 -14.79 20.02
C ASP A 63 -5.83 -14.68 18.48
N LYS A 64 -4.79 -15.22 17.85
CA LYS A 64 -4.64 -15.28 16.37
C LYS A 64 -5.57 -16.33 15.76
N THR A 65 -6.90 -16.18 15.92
CA THR A 65 -7.92 -17.09 15.38
C THR A 65 -8.88 -16.41 14.40
N ASN A 66 -9.46 -17.19 13.49
CA ASN A 66 -10.52 -16.75 12.58
C ASN A 66 -11.75 -16.21 13.30
N ARG A 67 -12.07 -16.79 14.45
CA ARG A 67 -13.22 -16.40 15.25
C ARG A 67 -13.01 -14.98 15.78
N ASP A 68 -11.81 -14.67 16.26
CA ASP A 68 -11.49 -13.36 16.82
C ASP A 68 -11.33 -12.30 15.73
N TYR A 69 -10.73 -12.64 14.59
CA TYR A 69 -10.72 -11.77 13.42
C TYR A 69 -12.13 -11.42 12.96
N LYS A 70 -13.01 -12.42 12.84
CA LYS A 70 -14.41 -12.18 12.45
C LYS A 70 -15.15 -11.31 13.46
N ARG A 71 -14.92 -11.53 14.76
CA ARG A 71 -15.48 -10.73 15.84
C ARG A 71 -14.99 -9.28 15.78
N LEU A 72 -13.71 -9.06 15.46
CA LEU A 72 -13.17 -7.73 15.21
C LEU A 72 -13.90 -7.07 14.02
N CYS A 73 -13.98 -7.72 12.86
CA CYS A 73 -14.65 -7.16 11.69
C CYS A 73 -16.12 -6.79 11.97
N GLU A 74 -16.85 -7.63 12.73
CA GLU A 74 -18.22 -7.33 13.17
C GLU A 74 -18.29 -6.08 14.05
N MET A 75 -17.37 -5.97 15.02
CA MET A 75 -17.26 -4.83 15.90
C MET A 75 -16.93 -3.55 15.10
N LEU A 76 -15.96 -3.58 14.17
CA LEU A 76 -15.59 -2.43 13.34
C LEU A 76 -16.77 -1.90 12.52
N VAL A 77 -17.60 -2.80 11.96
CA VAL A 77 -18.81 -2.40 11.24
C VAL A 77 -19.81 -1.71 12.16
N SER A 78 -20.10 -2.29 13.33
CA SER A 78 -21.05 -1.69 14.28
C SER A 78 -20.53 -0.38 14.87
N GLY A 79 -19.24 -0.31 15.24
CA GLY A 79 -18.62 0.88 15.81
C GLY A 79 -18.59 2.06 14.84
N ARG A 80 -18.33 1.82 13.55
CA ARG A 80 -18.43 2.86 12.50
C ARG A 80 -19.86 3.35 12.31
N ARG A 81 -20.84 2.43 12.25
CA ARG A 81 -22.26 2.80 12.14
C ARG A 81 -22.77 3.58 13.35
N ALA A 82 -22.23 3.33 14.53
CA ALA A 82 -22.55 4.03 15.76
C ALA A 82 -21.76 5.35 15.97
N GLY A 83 -20.86 5.72 15.04
CA GLY A 83 -20.05 6.94 15.14
C GLY A 83 -18.91 6.89 16.16
N VAL A 84 -18.64 5.73 16.77
CA VAL A 84 -17.58 5.56 17.80
C VAL A 84 -16.20 5.33 17.16
N ILE A 85 -16.18 4.84 15.93
CA ILE A 85 -14.98 4.69 15.09
C ILE A 85 -15.17 5.57 13.84
N PRO A 86 -14.27 6.51 13.54
CA PRO A 86 -14.37 7.33 12.34
C PRO A 86 -14.36 6.49 11.06
N TRP A 87 -15.15 6.90 10.06
CA TRP A 87 -15.27 6.16 8.78
C TRP A 87 -13.99 6.17 7.97
N ASP A 88 -13.21 7.23 8.08
CA ASP A 88 -11.92 7.48 7.43
C ASP A 88 -10.73 6.82 8.14
N ALA A 89 -10.92 6.27 9.35
CA ALA A 89 -9.85 5.59 10.08
C ALA A 89 -9.56 4.17 9.54
N ILE A 90 -10.49 3.59 8.78
CA ILE A 90 -10.42 2.20 8.31
C ILE A 90 -10.79 2.14 6.83
N ARG A 91 -9.94 1.52 6.02
CA ARG A 91 -10.23 1.31 4.59
C ARG A 91 -10.77 -0.09 4.31
N ASP A 92 -11.71 -0.15 3.37
CA ASP A 92 -12.30 -1.37 2.83
C ASP A 92 -11.88 -1.51 1.36
N ASP A 93 -10.96 -2.43 1.06
CA ASP A 93 -10.46 -2.68 -0.29
C ASP A 93 -11.49 -3.54 -1.08
N GLY A 94 -12.30 -2.89 -1.91
CA GLY A 94 -13.26 -3.60 -2.76
C GLY A 94 -14.23 -2.75 -3.57
N PHE A 95 -14.22 -1.43 -3.45
CA PHE A 95 -15.11 -0.55 -4.20
C PHE A 95 -14.31 0.38 -5.13
N THR A 96 -14.53 0.24 -6.44
CA THR A 96 -13.97 1.14 -7.45
C THR A 96 -15.13 1.90 -8.08
N ARG A 97 -15.09 3.24 -8.03
CA ARG A 97 -16.04 4.11 -8.73
C ARG A 97 -15.33 4.68 -9.95
N ALA A 98 -15.79 4.33 -11.14
CA ALA A 98 -15.39 5.04 -12.35
C ALA A 98 -16.21 6.33 -12.41
N SER A 99 -15.56 7.48 -12.25
CA SER A 99 -16.10 8.77 -12.68
C SER A 99 -15.63 9.05 -14.10
N SER A 100 -16.52 9.58 -14.94
CA SER A 100 -16.11 10.19 -16.21
C SER A 100 -15.82 11.66 -15.95
N ASP A 101 -14.69 12.17 -16.43
CA ASP A 101 -14.37 13.59 -16.35
C ASP A 101 -15.26 14.36 -17.34
N THR A 102 -16.07 15.27 -16.82
CA THR A 102 -16.99 16.12 -17.61
C THR A 102 -16.92 17.55 -17.10
N TYR A 103 -16.92 18.52 -18.01
CA TYR A 103 -16.82 19.95 -17.70
C TYR A 103 -18.05 20.69 -18.24
N SER A 104 -18.50 21.76 -17.55
CA SER A 104 -19.68 22.52 -17.97
C SER A 104 -19.43 23.37 -19.22
N ASP A 105 -18.21 23.84 -19.38
CA ASP A 105 -17.74 24.72 -20.46
C ASP A 105 -16.20 24.73 -20.50
N ALA A 106 -15.64 25.53 -21.41
CA ALA A 106 -14.19 25.66 -21.57
C ALA A 106 -13.51 26.32 -20.35
N GLY A 107 -14.17 27.26 -19.67
CA GLY A 107 -13.62 27.92 -18.49
C GLY A 107 -13.53 26.98 -17.28
N ASP A 108 -14.52 26.09 -17.13
CA ASP A 108 -14.48 25.00 -16.14
C ASP A 108 -13.32 24.02 -16.40
N PHE A 109 -13.08 23.68 -17.67
CA PHE A 109 -11.90 22.91 -18.05
C PHE A 109 -10.58 23.64 -17.71
N MET A 110 -10.47 24.93 -17.99
CA MET A 110 -9.27 25.72 -17.67
C MET A 110 -9.03 25.80 -16.16
N LYS A 111 -10.08 25.95 -15.35
CA LYS A 111 -9.98 25.88 -13.88
C LYS A 111 -9.49 24.51 -13.40
N ALA A 112 -9.95 23.42 -14.01
CA ALA A 112 -9.48 22.09 -13.70
C ALA A 112 -8.00 21.90 -14.09
N CYS A 113 -7.57 22.45 -15.24
CA CYS A 113 -6.16 22.47 -15.65
C CYS A 113 -5.28 23.25 -14.66
N ARG A 114 -5.69 24.45 -14.26
CA ARG A 114 -5.00 25.25 -13.23
C ARG A 114 -4.92 24.51 -11.90
N TYR A 115 -6.04 23.95 -11.43
CA TYR A 115 -6.07 23.14 -10.20
C TYR A 115 -5.12 21.95 -10.28
N THR A 116 -5.09 21.27 -11.43
CA THR A 116 -4.16 20.16 -11.68
C THR A 116 -2.71 20.64 -11.69
N ALA A 117 -2.42 21.77 -12.32
CA ALA A 117 -1.10 22.38 -12.31
C ALA A 117 -0.65 22.70 -10.86
N GLU A 118 -1.53 23.30 -10.07
CA GLU A 118 -1.23 23.70 -8.70
C GLU A 118 -1.03 22.50 -7.76
N LYS A 119 -1.91 21.49 -7.84
CA LYS A 119 -1.97 20.40 -6.85
C LYS A 119 -1.31 19.11 -7.29
N HIS A 120 -1.20 18.88 -8.60
CA HIS A 120 -0.86 17.57 -9.17
C HIS A 120 0.29 17.60 -10.18
N PHE A 121 0.71 18.77 -10.68
CA PHE A 121 1.90 18.85 -11.53
C PHE A 121 3.09 18.30 -10.79
N ARG A 122 3.69 17.24 -11.34
CA ARG A 122 4.89 16.62 -10.82
C ARG A 122 5.77 16.22 -11.98
N LEU A 123 7.07 16.44 -11.82
CA LEU A 123 8.05 15.86 -12.72
C LEU A 123 8.27 14.40 -12.34
N ASP A 124 8.91 13.67 -13.24
CA ASP A 124 9.39 12.34 -12.94
C ASP A 124 10.53 12.43 -11.92
N ARG A 125 10.23 12.21 -10.65
CA ARG A 125 11.17 12.35 -9.53
C ARG A 125 12.28 11.31 -9.52
N GLN A 126 12.20 10.32 -10.39
CA GLN A 126 13.26 9.33 -10.61
C GLN A 126 14.16 9.69 -11.81
N ASP A 127 13.88 10.79 -12.51
CA ASP A 127 14.72 11.21 -13.63
C ASP A 127 16.14 11.56 -13.15
N GLY A 128 17.13 11.26 -13.99
CA GLY A 128 18.55 11.39 -13.65
C GLY A 128 19.10 10.38 -12.63
N GLN A 129 18.26 9.53 -12.03
CA GLN A 129 18.74 8.44 -11.16
C GLN A 129 19.48 7.36 -11.95
N ARG A 130 20.39 6.64 -11.30
CA ARG A 130 21.20 5.58 -11.93
C ARG A 130 20.40 4.32 -12.26
N GLU A 131 19.26 4.16 -11.62
CA GLU A 131 18.33 3.05 -11.78
C GLU A 131 16.91 3.53 -11.48
N ARG A 132 15.92 2.86 -12.06
CA ARG A 132 14.50 3.08 -11.78
C ARG A 132 14.07 2.16 -10.66
N LEU A 133 13.42 2.70 -9.64
CA LEU A 133 12.87 1.92 -8.55
C LEU A 133 11.39 1.67 -8.78
N VAL A 134 10.98 0.49 -8.37
CA VAL A 134 9.57 0.11 -8.24
C VAL A 134 9.40 -0.67 -6.95
N VAL A 135 8.28 -0.50 -6.26
CA VAL A 135 7.93 -1.31 -5.09
C VAL A 135 6.96 -2.38 -5.53
N TRP A 136 7.14 -3.61 -5.04
CA TRP A 136 6.21 -4.71 -5.31
C TRP A 136 5.78 -5.37 -4.02
N CYS A 137 4.48 -5.42 -3.74
CA CYS A 137 3.95 -6.11 -2.58
C CYS A 137 3.04 -7.29 -2.95
N GLU A 138 2.99 -8.31 -2.09
CA GLU A 138 2.15 -9.48 -2.38
C GLU A 138 0.65 -9.16 -2.27
N THR A 139 0.27 -8.42 -1.23
CA THR A 139 -1.12 -8.11 -0.87
C THR A 139 -1.53 -6.73 -1.34
N SER A 140 -2.64 -6.63 -2.09
CA SER A 140 -3.17 -5.35 -2.60
C SER A 140 -3.59 -4.37 -1.50
N GLY A 141 -4.03 -4.86 -0.34
CA GLY A 141 -4.39 -4.01 0.80
C GLY A 141 -3.21 -3.24 1.41
N MET A 142 -1.97 -3.64 1.13
CA MET A 142 -0.77 -2.92 1.56
C MET A 142 -0.40 -1.75 0.65
N VAL A 143 -0.88 -1.72 -0.60
CA VAL A 143 -0.48 -0.73 -1.61
C VAL A 143 -0.58 0.69 -1.06
N PRO A 144 -1.70 1.12 -0.46
CA PRO A 144 -1.84 2.54 -0.09
C PRO A 144 -1.05 2.92 1.16
N GLN A 145 -0.65 1.95 1.99
CA GLN A 145 0.33 2.22 3.02
C GLN A 145 1.72 2.46 2.41
N LEU A 146 2.13 1.64 1.45
CA LEU A 146 3.42 1.75 0.80
C LEU A 146 3.49 3.00 -0.10
N GLU A 147 2.42 3.33 -0.82
CA GLU A 147 2.32 4.53 -1.66
C GLU A 147 2.55 5.80 -0.85
N ARG A 148 2.05 5.91 0.38
CA ARG A 148 2.32 7.07 1.24
C ARG A 148 3.81 7.32 1.49
N VAL A 149 4.63 6.28 1.39
CA VAL A 149 6.09 6.36 1.55
C VAL A 149 6.79 6.47 0.20
N ALA A 150 6.29 5.81 -0.84
CA ALA A 150 6.92 5.75 -2.15
C ALA A 150 6.59 6.98 -3.04
N ASP A 151 5.39 7.56 -2.88
CA ASP A 151 4.87 8.68 -3.69
C ASP A 151 5.74 9.93 -3.58
N ARG A 152 6.32 10.20 -2.39
CA ARG A 152 7.29 11.31 -2.21
C ARG A 152 8.46 11.19 -3.19
N TYR A 153 8.89 9.97 -3.52
CA TYR A 153 9.98 9.68 -4.45
C TYR A 153 9.55 9.45 -5.90
N GLY A 154 8.24 9.51 -6.19
CA GLY A 154 7.71 9.12 -7.50
C GLY A 154 7.93 7.63 -7.83
N VAL A 155 8.06 6.78 -6.80
CA VAL A 155 8.28 5.34 -6.97
C VAL A 155 6.92 4.63 -7.00
N PRO A 156 6.56 3.93 -8.10
CA PRO A 156 5.26 3.25 -8.19
C PRO A 156 5.22 2.00 -7.31
N VAL A 157 4.03 1.64 -6.84
CA VAL A 157 3.78 0.46 -6.01
C VAL A 157 2.86 -0.52 -6.74
N PHE A 158 3.35 -1.72 -7.00
CA PHE A 158 2.60 -2.82 -7.60
C PHE A 158 2.13 -3.82 -6.55
N SER A 159 1.03 -4.54 -6.83
CA SER A 159 0.62 -5.68 -6.01
C SER A 159 0.31 -6.95 -6.78
N SER A 160 0.82 -8.08 -6.30
CA SER A 160 0.61 -9.39 -6.94
C SER A 160 -0.87 -9.78 -7.00
N GLY A 161 -1.67 -9.44 -5.99
CA GLY A 161 -3.12 -9.72 -5.96
C GLY A 161 -3.94 -9.13 -7.12
N GLY A 162 -3.43 -8.11 -7.82
CA GLY A 162 -4.03 -7.57 -9.06
C GLY A 162 -3.30 -7.99 -10.35
N PHE A 163 -2.13 -8.61 -10.23
CA PHE A 163 -1.14 -8.69 -11.31
C PHE A 163 -0.47 -10.07 -11.46
N ASP A 164 -1.07 -11.13 -10.92
CA ASP A 164 -0.51 -12.50 -10.96
C ASP A 164 -0.57 -13.19 -12.34
N SER A 165 -1.04 -12.50 -13.38
CA SER A 165 -1.08 -13.08 -14.73
C SER A 165 0.24 -12.92 -15.48
N VAL A 166 0.63 -13.94 -16.23
CA VAL A 166 1.81 -13.91 -17.12
C VAL A 166 1.75 -12.73 -18.09
N SER A 167 0.55 -12.40 -18.59
CA SER A 167 0.34 -11.26 -19.50
C SER A 167 0.73 -9.92 -18.87
N VAL A 168 0.41 -9.72 -17.59
CA VAL A 168 0.81 -8.51 -16.87
C VAL A 168 2.32 -8.50 -16.65
N LYS A 169 2.91 -9.59 -16.13
CA LYS A 169 4.36 -9.66 -15.90
C LYS A 169 5.14 -9.34 -17.18
N HIS A 170 4.63 -9.83 -18.32
CA HIS A 170 5.17 -9.54 -19.64
C HIS A 170 5.05 -8.06 -20.03
N THR A 171 3.89 -7.43 -19.82
CA THR A 171 3.70 -5.99 -20.08
C THR A 171 4.64 -5.14 -19.24
N ILE A 172 4.73 -5.41 -17.93
CA ILE A 172 5.62 -4.71 -17.02
C ILE A 172 7.09 -4.92 -17.40
N ALA A 173 7.49 -6.15 -17.75
CA ALA A 173 8.85 -6.40 -18.19
C ALA A 173 9.20 -5.66 -19.50
N ARG A 174 8.23 -5.48 -20.40
CA ARG A 174 8.40 -4.67 -21.61
C ARG A 174 8.57 -3.19 -21.29
N GLU A 175 7.81 -2.69 -20.33
CA GLU A 175 7.96 -1.32 -19.81
C GLU A 175 9.33 -1.14 -19.17
N PHE A 176 9.76 -2.06 -18.31
CA PHE A 176 11.07 -2.02 -17.67
C PHE A 176 12.23 -2.03 -18.67
N ALA A 177 12.11 -2.81 -19.74
CA ALA A 177 13.09 -2.83 -20.81
C ALA A 177 13.12 -1.57 -21.68
N GLY A 178 12.09 -0.71 -21.58
CA GLY A 178 12.04 0.57 -22.25
C GLY A 178 12.83 1.68 -21.55
N TYR A 179 13.25 1.49 -20.31
CA TYR A 179 14.10 2.45 -19.61
C TYR A 179 15.56 2.30 -20.02
N ASP A 180 16.26 3.44 -20.14
CA ASP A 180 17.70 3.48 -20.47
C ASP A 180 18.59 3.01 -19.31
N VAL A 181 18.06 3.04 -18.09
CA VAL A 181 18.71 2.63 -16.84
C VAL A 181 18.11 1.31 -16.33
N PRO A 182 18.85 0.49 -15.57
CA PRO A 182 18.30 -0.72 -14.99
C PRO A 182 17.13 -0.41 -14.05
N VAL A 183 16.22 -1.38 -13.90
CA VAL A 183 15.11 -1.31 -12.92
C VAL A 183 15.47 -2.15 -11.69
N ARG A 184 15.18 -1.65 -10.50
CA ARG A 184 15.28 -2.40 -9.25
C ARG A 184 13.91 -2.51 -8.60
N VAL A 185 13.51 -3.76 -8.34
CA VAL A 185 12.24 -4.11 -7.71
C VAL A 185 12.47 -4.32 -6.21
N LEU A 186 11.91 -3.42 -5.41
CA LEU A 186 11.90 -3.50 -3.95
C LEU A 186 10.68 -4.31 -3.49
N HIS A 187 10.89 -5.57 -3.15
CA HIS A 187 9.84 -6.53 -2.85
C HIS A 187 9.50 -6.63 -1.35
N ILE A 188 8.20 -6.61 -1.04
CA ILE A 188 7.63 -6.78 0.29
C ILE A 188 6.58 -7.91 0.23
N GLY A 189 6.84 -9.04 0.87
CA GLY A 189 5.93 -10.18 0.87
C GLY A 189 6.11 -11.10 2.07
N ASP A 190 5.19 -12.05 2.20
CA ASP A 190 5.10 -12.90 3.38
C ASP A 190 6.32 -13.80 3.53
N HIS A 191 6.83 -13.92 4.75
CA HIS A 191 7.85 -14.91 5.08
C HIS A 191 7.19 -16.27 5.28
N ASP A 192 6.81 -16.92 4.19
CA ASP A 192 6.32 -18.29 4.18
C ASP A 192 6.71 -19.02 2.87
N PRO A 193 6.48 -20.34 2.74
CA PRO A 193 6.88 -21.07 1.54
C PRO A 193 6.19 -20.55 0.26
N SER A 194 4.97 -20.04 0.37
CA SER A 194 4.21 -19.54 -0.77
C SER A 194 4.69 -18.15 -1.19
N GLY A 195 4.90 -17.22 -0.24
CA GLY A 195 5.42 -15.88 -0.50
C GLY A 195 6.85 -15.90 -1.06
N ILE A 196 7.73 -16.79 -0.57
CA ILE A 196 9.07 -16.98 -1.15
C ILE A 196 8.96 -17.49 -2.59
N HIS A 197 8.11 -18.48 -2.84
CA HIS A 197 7.94 -19.04 -4.18
C HIS A 197 7.34 -18.02 -5.16
N LEU A 198 6.38 -17.22 -4.72
CA LEU A 198 5.79 -16.15 -5.53
C LEU A 198 6.84 -15.11 -5.91
N PHE A 199 7.67 -14.68 -4.95
CA PHE A 199 8.80 -13.79 -5.22
C PHE A 199 9.77 -14.38 -6.26
N MET A 200 10.18 -15.65 -6.11
CA MET A 200 11.09 -16.29 -7.06
C MET A 200 10.47 -16.39 -8.46
N SER A 201 9.22 -16.83 -8.57
CA SER A 201 8.51 -16.90 -9.86
C SER A 201 8.35 -15.53 -10.51
N LEU A 202 8.07 -14.48 -9.72
CA LEU A 202 8.00 -13.11 -10.20
C LEU A 202 9.35 -12.66 -10.78
N ALA A 203 10.43 -12.86 -10.03
CA ALA A 203 11.78 -12.46 -10.41
C ALA A 203 12.28 -13.21 -11.65
N GLU A 204 12.01 -14.52 -11.73
CA GLU A 204 12.36 -15.36 -12.88
C GLU A 204 11.62 -14.94 -14.14
N ASP A 205 10.29 -14.75 -14.09
CA ASP A 205 9.48 -14.38 -15.25
C ASP A 205 9.86 -12.99 -15.78
N ILE A 206 9.84 -11.98 -14.90
CA ILE A 206 10.15 -10.59 -15.28
C ILE A 206 11.60 -10.49 -15.72
N GLY A 207 12.53 -11.16 -15.05
CA GLY A 207 13.93 -11.22 -15.43
C GLY A 207 14.14 -11.82 -16.83
N ALA A 208 13.47 -12.94 -17.12
CA ALA A 208 13.53 -13.59 -18.43
C ALA A 208 12.94 -12.70 -19.55
N PHE A 209 11.77 -12.08 -19.30
CA PHE A 209 11.13 -11.17 -20.24
C PHE A 209 11.96 -9.90 -20.47
N CYS A 210 12.44 -9.24 -19.42
CA CYS A 210 13.30 -8.05 -19.53
C CYS A 210 14.55 -8.36 -20.35
N LYS A 211 15.23 -9.48 -20.04
CA LYS A 211 16.42 -9.92 -20.77
C LYS A 211 16.11 -10.16 -22.26
N ARG A 212 14.95 -10.73 -22.59
CA ARG A 212 14.53 -10.96 -23.98
C ARG A 212 14.30 -9.64 -24.75
N TYR A 213 13.94 -8.57 -24.05
CA TYR A 213 13.75 -7.23 -24.58
C TYR A 213 15.01 -6.34 -24.51
N GLY A 214 16.11 -6.84 -23.95
CA GLY A 214 17.35 -6.07 -23.78
C GLY A 214 17.40 -5.20 -22.53
N GLY A 215 16.39 -5.29 -21.67
CA GLY A 215 16.33 -4.60 -20.38
C GLY A 215 17.17 -5.28 -19.29
N ARG A 216 17.40 -4.55 -18.20
CA ARG A 216 18.06 -5.05 -16.98
C ARG A 216 17.14 -4.82 -15.79
N VAL A 217 16.96 -5.86 -14.98
CA VAL A 217 16.14 -5.80 -13.78
C VAL A 217 16.81 -6.56 -12.64
N GLU A 218 16.79 -5.98 -11.45
CA GLU A 218 17.27 -6.58 -10.20
C GLU A 218 16.15 -6.59 -9.16
N PHE A 219 16.23 -7.52 -8.20
CA PHE A 219 15.20 -7.73 -7.19
C PHE A 219 15.81 -7.75 -5.80
N ASP A 220 15.32 -6.87 -4.93
CA ASP A 220 15.71 -6.81 -3.53
C ASP A 220 14.51 -7.06 -2.63
N ARG A 221 14.59 -8.09 -1.81
CA ARG A 221 13.55 -8.38 -0.83
C ARG A 221 13.77 -7.56 0.44
N LEU A 222 12.93 -6.55 0.67
CA LEU A 222 13.01 -5.70 1.84
C LEU A 222 12.31 -6.31 3.07
N ALA A 223 11.20 -7.00 2.87
CA ALA A 223 10.43 -7.59 3.97
C ALA A 223 9.57 -8.78 3.51
N VAL A 224 9.12 -9.65 4.40
CA VAL A 224 9.66 -9.87 5.76
C VAL A 224 10.89 -10.77 5.66
N LEU A 225 12.02 -10.31 6.20
CA LEU A 225 13.26 -11.08 6.27
C LEU A 225 13.32 -11.92 7.56
N PRO A 226 14.03 -13.05 7.59
CA PRO A 226 14.18 -13.86 8.81
C PRO A 226 14.67 -13.07 10.02
N GLY A 227 15.59 -12.12 9.82
CA GLY A 227 16.12 -11.26 10.89
C GLY A 227 15.09 -10.29 11.49
N HIS A 228 14.04 -9.93 10.74
CA HIS A 228 12.98 -9.04 11.21
C HIS A 228 12.11 -9.69 12.30
N ILE A 229 12.02 -11.03 12.31
CA ILE A 229 11.19 -11.78 13.24
C ILE A 229 11.61 -11.52 14.70
N PRO A 230 12.86 -11.80 15.10
CA PRO A 230 13.31 -11.47 16.45
C PRO A 230 13.44 -9.97 16.68
N GLN A 231 13.84 -9.19 15.66
CA GLN A 231 14.09 -7.75 15.80
C GLN A 231 12.84 -6.96 16.19
N PHE A 232 11.69 -7.29 15.60
CA PHE A 232 10.43 -6.57 15.81
C PHE A 232 9.40 -7.38 16.62
N GLY A 233 9.81 -8.51 17.20
CA GLY A 233 8.91 -9.36 18.00
C GLY A 233 7.69 -9.86 17.21
N LEU A 234 7.89 -10.22 15.94
CA LEU A 234 6.77 -10.54 15.04
C LEU A 234 6.10 -11.87 15.43
N VAL A 235 4.77 -11.89 15.35
CA VAL A 235 3.98 -13.06 15.74
C VAL A 235 4.00 -14.13 14.64
N THR A 236 4.70 -15.21 14.93
CA THR A 236 4.96 -16.34 14.05
C THR A 236 3.86 -17.39 14.09
N ALA A 237 3.75 -18.21 13.03
CA ALA A 237 2.92 -19.42 13.00
C ALA A 237 3.66 -20.60 12.36
N PRO A 238 3.31 -21.87 12.65
CA PRO A 238 3.85 -22.99 11.90
C PRO A 238 3.31 -22.99 10.45
N PRO A 239 4.08 -23.51 9.47
CA PRO A 239 3.62 -23.67 8.10
C PRO A 239 2.31 -24.48 8.01
N LYS A 240 1.47 -24.22 6.99
CA LYS A 240 0.26 -25.02 6.77
C LYS A 240 0.66 -26.49 6.53
N PRO A 241 -0.01 -27.49 7.13
CA PRO A 241 0.26 -28.91 6.86
C PRO A 241 0.07 -29.31 5.39
N SER A 242 -0.72 -28.53 4.64
CA SER A 242 -0.97 -28.72 3.21
C SER A 242 0.15 -28.19 2.31
N ASP A 243 1.04 -27.33 2.82
CA ASP A 243 2.15 -26.79 2.04
C ASP A 243 3.33 -27.77 2.12
N ARG A 244 3.58 -28.47 1.01
CA ARG A 244 4.58 -29.55 0.91
C ARG A 244 5.98 -29.02 0.54
N ARG A 245 6.14 -27.71 0.38
CA ARG A 245 7.43 -27.10 0.00
C ARG A 245 8.41 -27.19 1.18
N ARG A 246 9.69 -27.43 0.89
CA ARG A 246 10.75 -27.39 1.91
C ARG A 246 10.87 -25.96 2.44
N PHE A 247 10.52 -25.79 3.71
CA PHE A 247 10.65 -24.53 4.43
C PHE A 247 11.01 -24.85 5.87
N GLU A 248 12.08 -24.23 6.35
CA GLU A 248 12.52 -24.35 7.73
C GLU A 248 12.19 -23.05 8.45
N GLY A 249 11.57 -23.17 9.63
CA GLY A 249 11.22 -22.01 10.45
C GLY A 249 9.72 -21.74 10.51
N GLN A 250 9.39 -20.54 10.97
CA GLN A 250 8.01 -20.12 11.19
C GLN A 250 7.58 -19.10 10.14
N THR A 251 6.27 -19.04 9.88
CA THR A 251 5.68 -18.14 8.90
C THR A 251 5.31 -16.81 9.53
N VAL A 252 5.55 -15.72 8.79
CA VAL A 252 5.23 -14.36 9.20
C VAL A 252 4.61 -13.60 8.04
N GLN A 253 3.51 -12.92 8.31
CA GLN A 253 2.79 -12.13 7.32
C GLN A 253 3.40 -10.73 7.25
N ALA A 254 3.53 -10.14 6.08
CA ALA A 254 4.06 -8.78 5.91
C ALA A 254 3.18 -7.74 6.62
N GLU A 255 1.85 -7.94 6.63
CA GLU A 255 0.90 -7.11 7.38
C GLU A 255 1.07 -7.18 8.91
N SER A 256 1.90 -8.11 9.44
CA SER A 256 2.20 -8.17 10.88
C SER A 256 3.33 -7.22 11.30
N LEU A 257 4.09 -6.67 10.35
CA LEU A 257 5.04 -5.60 10.65
C LEU A 257 4.27 -4.37 11.18
N PRO A 258 4.76 -3.73 12.25
CA PRO A 258 4.24 -2.44 12.68
C PRO A 258 4.22 -1.43 11.51
N PRO A 259 3.13 -0.65 11.31
CA PRO A 259 3.01 0.24 10.16
C PRO A 259 4.14 1.25 9.97
N ASP A 260 4.67 1.77 11.07
CA ASP A 260 5.83 2.66 11.18
C ASP A 260 7.11 1.93 10.75
N VAL A 261 7.36 0.72 11.27
CA VAL A 261 8.51 -0.12 10.89
C VAL A 261 8.49 -0.46 9.40
N LEU A 262 7.33 -0.82 8.85
CA LEU A 262 7.20 -1.09 7.41
C LEU A 262 7.50 0.15 6.57
N ALA A 263 7.03 1.32 7.01
CA ALA A 263 7.31 2.58 6.35
C ALA A 263 8.81 2.93 6.38
N ASP A 264 9.48 2.68 7.51
CA ASP A 264 10.91 2.91 7.68
C ASP A 264 11.75 1.95 6.83
N LEU A 265 11.40 0.66 6.79
CA LEU A 265 12.08 -0.33 5.94
C LEU A 265 11.99 0.05 4.46
N LEU A 266 10.80 0.46 4.00
CA LEU A 266 10.62 0.91 2.62
C LEU A 266 11.39 2.21 2.36
N ARG A 267 11.33 3.18 3.27
CA ARG A 267 12.05 4.45 3.15
C ARG A 267 13.55 4.21 3.02
N GLN A 268 14.14 3.41 3.91
CA GLN A 268 15.56 3.07 3.88
C GLN A 268 15.93 2.31 2.62
N GLY A 269 15.09 1.38 2.17
CA GLY A 269 15.27 0.68 0.90
C GLY A 269 15.35 1.65 -0.27
N VAL A 270 14.40 2.57 -0.39
CA VAL A 270 14.43 3.60 -1.46
C VAL A 270 15.65 4.52 -1.33
N GLU A 271 15.89 5.10 -0.15
CA GLU A 271 16.99 6.05 0.09
C GLU A 271 18.37 5.43 -0.15
N SER A 272 18.54 4.13 0.06
CA SER A 272 19.82 3.43 -0.20
C SER A 272 20.19 3.34 -1.69
N HIS A 273 19.20 3.48 -2.57
CA HIS A 273 19.34 3.42 -4.03
C HIS A 273 19.18 4.79 -4.70
N PHE A 274 18.67 5.78 -3.96
CA PHE A 274 18.43 7.12 -4.48
C PHE A 274 19.66 8.02 -4.30
N ASN A 275 20.04 8.73 -5.37
CA ASN A 275 20.87 9.91 -5.23
C ASN A 275 19.99 11.07 -4.77
N MET A 276 20.09 11.41 -3.48
CA MET A 276 19.29 12.45 -2.87
C MET A 276 19.57 13.84 -3.44
N GLN A 277 20.76 14.12 -3.96
CA GLN A 277 21.02 15.41 -4.60
C GLN A 277 20.22 15.54 -5.90
N VAL A 278 20.28 14.53 -6.78
CA VAL A 278 19.52 14.50 -8.03
C VAL A 278 18.01 14.62 -7.76
N TYR A 279 17.52 13.97 -6.71
CA TYR A 279 16.13 14.09 -6.29
C TYR A 279 15.75 15.51 -5.88
N LEU A 280 16.59 16.16 -5.07
CA LEU A 280 16.35 17.53 -4.64
C LEU A 280 16.39 18.50 -5.83
N ASP A 281 17.32 18.30 -6.77
CA ASP A 281 17.40 19.11 -7.99
C ASP A 281 16.09 18.99 -8.81
N VAL A 282 15.53 17.79 -8.95
CA VAL A 282 14.23 17.59 -9.63
C VAL A 282 13.08 18.26 -8.87
N LEU A 283 13.10 18.29 -7.53
CA LEU A 283 12.06 18.99 -6.76
C LEU A 283 12.14 20.51 -6.93
N ASP A 284 13.35 21.07 -7.00
CA ASP A 284 13.56 22.49 -7.25
C ASP A 284 13.10 22.86 -8.68
N ASP A 285 13.43 22.04 -9.67
CA ASP A 285 12.97 22.19 -11.06
C ASP A 285 11.44 22.04 -11.17
N GLU A 286 10.84 21.07 -10.46
CA GLU A 286 9.38 20.87 -10.41
C GLU A 286 8.69 22.12 -9.83
N ALA A 287 9.25 22.70 -8.76
CA ALA A 287 8.71 23.91 -8.15
C ALA A 287 8.82 25.13 -9.08
N ALA A 288 9.97 25.31 -9.74
CA ALA A 288 10.18 26.38 -10.71
C ALA A 288 9.23 26.27 -11.91
N GLN A 289 9.09 25.08 -12.50
CA GLN A 289 8.17 24.84 -13.61
C GLN A 289 6.70 25.00 -13.21
N ARG A 290 6.33 24.56 -12.00
CA ARG A 290 4.98 24.79 -11.48
C ARG A 290 4.67 26.28 -11.35
N ALA A 291 5.60 27.07 -10.80
CA ALA A 291 5.42 28.51 -10.66
C ALA A 291 5.24 29.19 -12.02
N ALA A 292 6.11 28.89 -12.99
CA ALA A 292 6.00 29.42 -14.35
C ALA A 292 4.70 29.00 -15.06
N LEU A 293 4.23 27.77 -14.83
CA LEU A 293 2.97 27.28 -15.39
C LEU A 293 1.76 28.01 -14.79
N LEU A 294 1.79 28.32 -13.48
CA LEU A 294 0.72 29.07 -12.83
C LEU A 294 0.67 30.54 -13.28
N GLU A 295 1.83 31.16 -13.53
CA GLU A 295 1.93 32.50 -14.12
C GLU A 295 1.29 32.55 -15.52
N GLN A 296 1.52 31.53 -16.36
CA GLN A 296 0.84 31.43 -17.66
C GLN A 296 -0.68 31.35 -17.54
N PHE A 297 -1.22 30.70 -16.50
CA PHE A 297 -2.66 30.71 -16.27
C PHE A 297 -3.16 32.08 -15.80
N ASP A 298 -2.37 32.83 -15.02
CA ASP A 298 -2.73 34.17 -14.56
C ASP A 298 -2.80 35.16 -15.73
N ASP A 299 -1.85 35.09 -16.66
CA ASP A 299 -1.83 35.94 -17.86
C ASP A 299 -3.05 35.68 -18.76
N LEU A 300 -3.43 34.41 -18.94
CA LEU A 300 -4.60 34.02 -19.73
C LEU A 300 -5.93 34.52 -19.13
N ASP A 301 -6.02 34.61 -17.81
CA ASP A 301 -7.21 35.14 -17.14
C ASP A 301 -7.34 36.68 -17.31
N THR A 302 -6.24 37.39 -17.63
CA THR A 302 -6.24 38.85 -17.83
C THR A 302 -6.52 39.31 -19.26
N ASP A 303 -6.33 38.44 -20.27
CA ASP A 303 -6.58 38.77 -21.68
C ASP A 303 -8.06 38.60 -22.11
N ASP A 304 -8.89 38.00 -21.25
CA ASP A 304 -10.32 37.74 -21.48
C ASP A 304 -11.27 38.80 -20.83
N GLU A 305 -10.73 39.87 -20.22
CA GLU A 305 -11.48 41.07 -19.74
C GLU A 305 -11.47 42.24 -20.74
#